data_AF-A0A2A5B760-F1
#
_entry.id   AF-A0A2A5B760-F1
#
_cell.length_a   1.000
_cell.length_b   1.000
_cell.length_c   1.000
_cell.angle_alpha   90.00
_cell.angle_beta   90.00
_cell.angle_gamma   90.00
#
_symmetry.space_group_name_H-M   'P 1'
#
loop_
_entity.id
_entity.type
_entity.pdbx_description
1 polymer ?
#
loop_
_entity_poly.entity_id
_entity_poly.type
_entity_poly.pdbx_seq_one_letter_code
_entity_poly.pdbx_strand_id
1 'polypeptide(L)'
;MYLWLYKTEKRLFVSFKKDAATTDTYKINPDQIFFGGTSAGGILAINLTYVDSASDLSVFPNWTTWLSEVGGLEGSSGNPGYCSRTNGTFGFAGGVADTNFIDPDDVPWYGSHSLTDVTVQYGYGQPLSGFTPVFLYGSGNIETRMNNIGTYNLLDTYSGGDHPPFVNSAAIMQDNKDSLAVFLYNILDCNPNNLQKPNQKNCTNSPNVGIKEVASNPFNAVFYPNPFDNELTIELDISDFNNTSISVLNAVGKIVLVQKAQSFINKINLSDLPAGIYFVRITSSEFTYSQKVIKQ
;
A
#
# COMPACT_ATOMS: atom_id res chain seq x y z
N MET A 1 -1.97 -8.06 -4.97
CA MET A 1 -0.59 -8.11 -4.42
C MET A 1 -0.16 -6.76 -3.84
N TYR A 2 -0.21 -5.66 -4.61
CA TYR A 2 0.20 -4.33 -4.14
C TYR A 2 -0.54 -3.84 -2.88
N LEU A 3 -1.88 -3.84 -2.88
CA LEU A 3 -2.70 -3.49 -1.70
C LEU A 3 -2.43 -4.38 -0.48
N TRP A 4 -1.92 -5.59 -0.67
CA TRP A 4 -1.62 -6.51 0.43
C TRP A 4 -0.27 -6.20 1.08
N LEU A 5 0.77 -5.96 0.26
CA LEU A 5 2.08 -5.51 0.76
C LEU A 5 1.95 -4.15 1.47
N TYR A 6 1.24 -3.21 0.83
CA TYR A 6 0.93 -1.89 1.39
C TYR A 6 0.32 -1.98 2.80
N LYS A 7 -0.65 -2.87 3.01
CA LYS A 7 -1.29 -3.08 4.32
C LYS A 7 -0.39 -3.79 5.32
N THR A 8 0.42 -4.73 4.85
CA THR A 8 1.32 -5.49 5.72
C THR A 8 2.34 -4.55 6.37
N GLU A 9 2.90 -3.62 5.60
CA GLU A 9 3.83 -2.62 6.14
C GLU A 9 3.14 -1.60 7.05
N LYS A 10 1.93 -1.12 6.71
CA LYS A 10 1.15 -0.26 7.62
C LYS A 10 0.87 -0.91 8.97
N ARG A 11 0.54 -2.22 8.98
CA ARG A 11 0.34 -3.00 10.22
C ARG A 11 1.60 -3.07 11.08
N LEU A 12 2.78 -3.06 10.47
CA LEU A 12 4.04 -3.06 11.20
C LEU A 12 4.17 -1.80 12.05
N PHE A 13 3.92 -0.62 11.48
CA PHE A 13 3.98 0.66 12.20
C PHE A 13 2.96 0.71 13.33
N VAL A 14 1.74 0.26 13.03
CA VAL A 14 0.65 0.14 14.00
C VAL A 14 1.03 -0.80 15.16
N SER A 15 1.66 -1.94 14.87
CA SER A 15 2.13 -2.87 15.91
C SER A 15 3.21 -2.25 16.80
N PHE A 16 4.14 -1.50 16.21
CA PHE A 16 5.19 -0.81 16.96
C PHE A 16 4.64 0.30 17.86
N LYS A 17 3.70 1.10 17.36
CA LYS A 17 3.03 2.14 18.18
C LYS A 17 2.20 1.53 19.31
N LYS A 18 1.56 0.39 19.06
CA LYS A 18 0.86 -0.36 20.12
C LYS A 18 1.83 -0.89 21.17
N ASP A 19 2.94 -1.48 20.76
CA ASP A 19 3.96 -1.95 21.70
C ASP A 19 4.42 -0.79 22.58
N ALA A 20 4.85 0.34 21.99
CA ALA A 20 5.29 1.53 22.71
C ALA A 20 4.25 2.06 23.71
N ALA A 21 2.95 1.98 23.39
CA ALA A 21 1.87 2.42 24.28
C ALA A 21 1.47 1.39 25.36
N THR A 22 1.99 0.16 25.30
CA THR A 22 1.58 -0.94 26.18
C THR A 22 2.76 -1.58 26.89
N THR A 23 3.34 -2.62 26.30
CA THR A 23 4.43 -3.40 26.90
C THR A 23 5.75 -2.63 26.82
N ASP A 24 5.87 -1.76 25.81
CA ASP A 24 7.04 -0.96 25.51
C ASP A 24 8.30 -1.84 25.46
N THR A 25 8.24 -2.90 24.66
CA THR A 25 9.32 -3.88 24.54
C THR A 25 10.49 -3.30 23.76
N TYR A 26 10.21 -2.62 22.65
CA TYR A 26 11.22 -2.15 21.71
C TYR A 26 11.79 -0.78 22.04
N LYS A 27 11.22 -0.06 23.03
CA LYS A 27 11.68 1.26 23.50
C LYS A 27 11.81 2.28 22.37
N ILE A 28 10.91 2.22 21.40
CA ILE A 28 10.88 3.17 20.29
C ILE A 28 10.18 4.46 20.71
N ASN A 29 10.47 5.56 20.03
CA ASN A 29 9.60 6.72 20.04
C ASN A 29 8.49 6.51 18.98
N PRO A 30 7.21 6.33 19.38
CA PRO A 30 6.13 6.06 18.43
C PRO A 30 5.78 7.25 17.54
N ASP A 31 6.25 8.45 17.90
CA ASP A 31 6.05 9.69 17.15
C ASP A 31 7.20 10.00 16.17
N GLN A 32 8.19 9.10 16.05
CA GLN A 32 9.36 9.27 15.18
C GLN A 32 9.60 7.99 14.37
N ILE A 33 8.71 7.70 13.43
CA ILE A 33 8.81 6.52 12.54
C ILE A 33 9.12 6.97 11.11
N PHE A 34 10.21 6.45 10.55
CA PHE A 34 10.62 6.72 9.17
C PHE A 34 10.57 5.43 8.37
N PHE A 35 10.22 5.52 7.09
CA PHE A 35 10.13 4.34 6.23
C PHE A 35 10.82 4.58 4.89
N GLY A 36 11.54 3.57 4.41
CA GLY A 36 12.28 3.69 3.18
C GLY A 36 12.85 2.38 2.69
N GLY A 37 13.38 2.40 1.47
CA GLY A 37 13.94 1.21 0.85
C GLY A 37 14.63 1.48 -0.47
N THR A 38 15.16 0.40 -1.05
CA THR A 38 15.86 0.43 -2.35
C THR A 38 14.98 -0.18 -3.43
N SER A 39 14.99 0.39 -4.63
CA SER A 39 14.27 -0.11 -5.81
C SER A 39 12.76 -0.27 -5.52
N ALA A 40 12.23 -1.49 -5.62
CA ALA A 40 10.86 -1.83 -5.24
C ALA A 40 10.51 -1.42 -3.79
N GLY A 41 11.47 -1.45 -2.86
CA GLY A 41 11.28 -0.95 -1.50
C GLY A 41 11.12 0.57 -1.43
N GLY A 42 11.83 1.32 -2.29
CA GLY A 42 11.67 2.77 -2.41
C GLY A 42 10.33 3.13 -3.03
N ILE A 43 9.90 2.40 -4.06
CA ILE A 43 8.56 2.52 -4.65
C ILE A 43 7.49 2.28 -3.58
N LEU A 44 7.62 1.20 -2.81
CA LEU A 44 6.69 0.89 -1.73
C LEU A 44 6.66 1.99 -0.67
N ALA A 45 7.82 2.47 -0.22
CA ALA A 45 7.90 3.48 0.82
C ALA A 45 7.26 4.81 0.43
N ILE A 46 7.56 5.30 -0.77
CA ILE A 46 7.04 6.57 -1.27
C ILE A 46 5.51 6.49 -1.42
N ASN A 47 5.01 5.45 -2.09
CA ASN A 47 3.56 5.32 -2.31
C ASN A 47 2.81 4.99 -1.01
N LEU A 48 3.42 4.26 -0.06
CA LEU A 48 2.80 4.01 1.24
C LEU A 48 2.62 5.28 2.05
N THR A 49 3.61 6.18 1.97
CA THR A 49 3.61 7.43 2.71
C THR A 49 2.58 8.41 2.15
N TYR A 50 2.50 8.52 0.82
CA TYR A 50 1.76 9.60 0.15
C TYR A 50 0.38 9.21 -0.38
N VAL A 51 0.12 7.92 -0.64
CA VAL A 51 -1.27 7.49 -0.89
C VAL A 51 -1.97 7.43 0.47
N ASP A 52 -2.68 8.47 0.85
CA ASP A 52 -3.29 8.56 2.18
C ASP A 52 -4.78 8.92 2.16
N SER A 53 -5.33 9.12 0.95
CA SER A 53 -6.75 9.31 0.71
C SER A 53 -7.29 8.33 -0.35
N ALA A 54 -8.58 8.00 -0.26
CA ALA A 54 -9.23 7.20 -1.30
C ALA A 54 -9.32 7.95 -2.64
N SER A 55 -9.32 9.29 -2.61
CA SER A 55 -9.29 10.14 -3.79
C SER A 55 -8.01 9.99 -4.59
N ASP A 56 -6.87 9.75 -3.95
CA ASP A 56 -5.60 9.53 -4.65
C ASP A 56 -5.71 8.33 -5.60
N LEU A 57 -6.43 7.30 -5.18
CA LEU A 57 -6.63 6.09 -5.97
C LEU A 57 -7.80 6.19 -6.96
N SER A 58 -8.57 7.27 -6.94
CA SER A 58 -9.73 7.44 -7.83
C SER A 58 -9.34 7.62 -9.30
N VAL A 59 -8.09 8.02 -9.56
CA VAL A 59 -7.51 8.11 -10.90
C VAL A 59 -7.36 6.74 -11.56
N PHE A 60 -7.36 5.66 -10.77
CA PHE A 60 -7.26 4.29 -11.28
C PHE A 60 -8.61 3.58 -11.24
N PRO A 61 -9.09 3.04 -12.38
CA PRO A 61 -10.36 2.32 -12.42
C PRO A 61 -10.42 1.15 -11.42
N ASN A 62 -11.54 1.01 -10.74
CA ASN A 62 -11.84 -0.04 -9.74
C ASN A 62 -11.02 0.01 -8.43
N TRP A 63 -10.04 0.89 -8.28
CA TRP A 63 -9.21 0.90 -7.07
C TRP A 63 -9.99 1.34 -5.84
N THR A 64 -10.91 2.28 -5.96
CA THR A 64 -11.80 2.69 -4.86
C THR A 64 -12.70 1.54 -4.41
N THR A 65 -13.20 0.73 -5.35
CA THR A 65 -13.96 -0.48 -5.06
C THR A 65 -13.11 -1.54 -4.38
N TRP A 66 -11.91 -1.83 -4.89
CA TRP A 66 -11.03 -2.80 -4.23
C TRP A 66 -10.62 -2.34 -2.85
N LEU A 67 -10.35 -1.04 -2.69
CA LEU A 67 -10.01 -0.44 -1.41
C LEU A 67 -11.12 -0.63 -0.39
N SER A 68 -12.39 -0.43 -0.76
CA SER A 68 -13.53 -0.68 0.13
C SER A 68 -13.68 -2.17 0.44
N GLU A 69 -13.50 -3.07 -0.54
CA GLU A 69 -13.53 -4.52 -0.36
C GLU A 69 -12.49 -5.01 0.67
N VAL A 70 -11.37 -4.29 0.82
CA VAL A 70 -10.31 -4.64 1.78
C VAL A 70 -10.32 -3.81 3.07
N GLY A 71 -11.36 -3.02 3.33
CA GLY A 71 -11.50 -2.24 4.57
C GLY A 71 -10.75 -0.90 4.58
N GLY A 72 -10.60 -0.23 3.43
CA GLY A 72 -9.93 1.07 3.33
C GLY A 72 -8.41 0.98 3.23
N LEU A 73 -7.72 2.13 3.29
CA LEU A 73 -6.26 2.21 3.24
C LEU A 73 -5.59 1.54 4.45
N GLU A 74 -6.22 1.65 5.62
CA GLU A 74 -5.77 1.01 6.86
C GLU A 74 -6.10 -0.49 6.89
N GLY A 75 -7.22 -0.87 6.25
CA GLY A 75 -7.73 -2.23 6.29
C GLY A 75 -8.55 -2.54 7.56
N SER A 76 -9.16 -3.71 7.56
CA SER A 76 -10.09 -4.17 8.62
C SER A 76 -9.43 -5.02 9.71
N SER A 77 -8.11 -4.95 9.86
CA SER A 77 -7.35 -5.95 10.61
C SER A 77 -6.29 -5.37 11.52
N GLY A 78 -6.36 -5.74 12.80
CA GLY A 78 -5.28 -5.56 13.77
C GLY A 78 -5.18 -4.15 14.36
N ASN A 79 -5.12 -4.10 15.69
CA ASN A 79 -4.78 -2.94 16.53
C ASN A 79 -5.53 -1.63 16.19
N PRO A 80 -6.88 -1.63 16.32
CA PRO A 80 -7.66 -0.41 16.17
C PRO A 80 -7.20 0.67 17.16
N GLY A 81 -7.24 1.94 16.71
CA GLY A 81 -6.85 3.09 17.53
C GLY A 81 -5.39 3.53 17.38
N TYR A 82 -4.59 2.84 16.56
CA TYR A 82 -3.22 3.22 16.26
C TYR A 82 -3.08 3.62 14.79
N CYS A 83 -2.33 4.70 14.54
CA CYS A 83 -2.17 5.31 13.22
C CYS A 83 -0.96 4.75 12.46
N SER A 84 -1.10 4.49 11.15
CA SER A 84 -0.02 3.94 10.31
C SER A 84 0.85 4.99 9.60
N ARG A 85 0.84 6.26 10.03
CA ARG A 85 1.65 7.32 9.38
C ARG A 85 3.11 7.28 9.82
N THR A 86 3.97 7.71 8.92
CA THR A 86 5.41 7.94 9.10
C THR A 86 5.70 9.44 9.14
N ASN A 87 6.77 9.83 9.81
CA ASN A 87 7.22 11.23 9.97
C ASN A 87 8.15 11.69 8.84
N GLY A 88 8.53 10.79 7.95
CA GLY A 88 9.33 11.05 6.77
C GLY A 88 9.56 9.77 6.00
N THR A 89 9.92 9.90 4.74
CA THR A 89 10.14 8.75 3.86
C THR A 89 11.45 8.89 3.09
N PHE A 90 12.04 7.77 2.68
CA PHE A 90 13.23 7.80 1.85
C PHE A 90 13.26 6.68 0.81
N GLY A 91 13.95 6.91 -0.30
CA GLY A 91 14.05 5.93 -1.38
C GLY A 91 15.34 5.99 -2.16
N PHE A 92 15.97 4.83 -2.37
CA PHE A 92 17.11 4.68 -3.27
C PHE A 92 16.64 4.05 -4.58
N ALA A 93 16.75 4.77 -5.70
CA ALA A 93 16.22 4.38 -7.01
C ALA A 93 14.73 3.95 -6.95
N GLY A 94 13.89 4.77 -6.31
CA GLY A 94 12.45 4.56 -6.17
C GLY A 94 11.61 5.40 -7.14
N GLY A 95 10.29 5.32 -7.00
CA GLY A 95 9.35 6.12 -7.79
C GLY A 95 7.93 6.11 -7.22
N VAL A 96 7.14 7.11 -7.61
CA VAL A 96 5.72 7.26 -7.23
C VAL A 96 4.82 6.98 -8.44
N ALA A 97 3.64 6.39 -8.22
CA ALA A 97 2.72 6.11 -9.33
C ALA A 97 2.08 7.39 -9.90
N ASP A 98 1.83 8.40 -9.07
CA ASP A 98 1.44 9.74 -9.50
C ASP A 98 2.02 10.79 -8.53
N THR A 99 2.63 11.85 -9.05
CA THR A 99 3.14 12.96 -8.22
C THR A 99 2.03 13.73 -7.50
N ASN A 100 0.78 13.62 -7.96
CA ASN A 100 -0.36 14.25 -7.30
C ASN A 100 -0.70 13.61 -5.94
N PHE A 101 -0.14 12.44 -5.63
CA PHE A 101 -0.28 11.85 -4.29
C PHE A 101 0.48 12.63 -3.23
N ILE A 102 1.42 13.51 -3.64
CA ILE A 102 2.25 14.28 -2.73
C ILE A 102 1.61 15.66 -2.54
N ASP A 103 1.07 15.91 -1.36
CA ASP A 103 0.36 17.12 -0.95
C ASP A 103 1.27 18.13 -0.20
N PRO A 104 0.90 19.43 -0.15
CA PRO A 104 1.71 20.45 0.52
C PRO A 104 1.91 20.25 2.03
N ASP A 105 1.02 19.49 2.68
CA ASP A 105 1.06 19.10 4.09
C ASP A 105 1.64 17.69 4.31
N ASP A 106 2.16 17.03 3.27
CA ASP A 106 2.83 15.75 3.44
C ASP A 106 4.23 15.86 4.06
N VAL A 107 4.69 14.75 4.63
CA VAL A 107 5.98 14.64 5.30
C VAL A 107 7.17 14.71 4.34
N PRO A 108 8.36 15.14 4.81
CA PRO A 108 9.55 15.25 3.97
C PRO A 108 10.02 13.94 3.34
N TRP A 109 10.82 14.05 2.28
CA TRP A 109 11.42 12.90 1.58
C TRP A 109 12.91 13.07 1.28
N TYR A 110 13.64 11.96 1.37
CA TYR A 110 15.00 11.83 0.87
C TYR A 110 15.10 10.83 -0.29
N GLY A 111 15.86 11.17 -1.33
CA GLY A 111 16.12 10.30 -2.47
C GLY A 111 17.61 10.18 -2.82
N SER A 112 17.96 9.06 -3.46
CA SER A 112 19.22 8.91 -4.22
C SER A 112 18.94 8.18 -5.53
N HIS A 113 19.39 8.72 -6.66
CA HIS A 113 19.03 8.17 -7.97
C HIS A 113 20.06 8.48 -9.06
N SER A 114 20.32 7.50 -9.94
CA SER A 114 21.20 7.63 -11.09
C SER A 114 20.45 8.24 -12.28
N LEU A 115 21.04 9.21 -12.98
CA LEU A 115 20.38 9.97 -14.04
C LEU A 115 19.96 9.13 -15.25
N THR A 116 20.67 8.04 -15.56
CA THR A 116 20.36 7.13 -16.67
C THR A 116 19.99 5.73 -16.19
N ASP A 117 19.38 5.61 -15.01
CA ASP A 117 18.81 4.35 -14.51
C ASP A 117 17.69 3.87 -15.46
N VAL A 118 17.81 2.62 -15.91
CA VAL A 118 16.85 1.96 -16.83
C VAL A 118 15.97 0.92 -16.14
N THR A 119 16.22 0.66 -14.85
CA THR A 119 15.47 -0.30 -14.04
C THR A 119 14.32 0.40 -13.33
N VAL A 120 14.57 1.52 -12.68
CA VAL A 120 13.53 2.46 -12.25
C VAL A 120 13.99 3.81 -12.76
N GLN A 121 13.23 4.41 -13.67
CA GLN A 121 13.72 5.58 -14.39
C GLN A 121 13.81 6.79 -13.45
N TYR A 122 14.87 7.61 -13.61
CA TYR A 122 15.03 8.88 -12.89
C TYR A 122 13.87 9.85 -13.14
N GLY A 123 13.44 9.91 -14.40
CA GLY A 123 12.28 10.66 -14.86
C GLY A 123 11.01 9.81 -14.86
N TYR A 124 10.20 9.93 -15.91
CA TYR A 124 8.96 9.17 -16.05
C TYR A 124 9.14 7.97 -16.97
N GLY A 125 8.72 6.78 -16.53
CA GLY A 125 8.70 5.60 -17.39
C GLY A 125 8.33 4.31 -16.69
N GLN A 126 8.37 3.21 -17.45
CA GLN A 126 8.08 1.88 -16.90
C GLN A 126 9.32 1.33 -16.19
N PRO A 127 9.17 0.73 -15.00
CA PRO A 127 10.27 0.04 -14.34
C PRO A 127 10.51 -1.34 -14.98
N LEU A 128 11.64 -1.96 -14.61
CA LEU A 128 12.10 -3.27 -15.07
C LEU A 128 12.10 -3.37 -16.61
N SER A 129 12.56 -2.31 -17.28
CA SER A 129 12.63 -2.22 -18.74
C SER A 129 11.30 -2.52 -19.46
N GLY A 130 10.17 -2.14 -18.86
CA GLY A 130 8.83 -2.32 -19.45
C GLY A 130 8.14 -3.64 -19.10
N PHE A 131 8.73 -4.47 -18.23
CA PHE A 131 8.10 -5.73 -17.80
C PHE A 131 6.79 -5.51 -17.03
N THR A 132 6.65 -4.36 -16.37
CA THR A 132 5.45 -4.05 -15.60
C THR A 132 4.51 -3.11 -16.36
N PRO A 133 3.18 -3.31 -16.28
CA PRO A 133 2.20 -2.46 -16.96
C PRO A 133 1.96 -1.10 -16.26
N VAL A 134 2.85 -0.70 -15.35
CA VAL A 134 2.75 0.56 -14.61
C VAL A 134 3.82 1.54 -15.09
N PHE A 135 3.49 2.82 -15.05
CA PHE A 135 4.44 3.90 -15.23
C PHE A 135 4.66 4.58 -13.89
N LEU A 136 5.90 4.99 -13.63
CA LEU A 136 6.29 5.64 -12.39
C LEU A 136 6.97 6.96 -12.71
N TYR A 137 6.77 7.92 -11.83
CA TYR A 137 7.55 9.14 -11.73
C TYR A 137 8.72 8.88 -10.77
N GLY A 138 9.93 8.91 -11.30
CA GLY A 138 11.16 8.75 -10.55
C GLY A 138 11.53 9.97 -9.70
N SER A 139 12.70 9.88 -9.08
CA SER A 139 13.16 10.86 -8.10
C SER A 139 13.21 12.30 -8.62
N GLY A 140 13.58 12.54 -9.89
CA GLY A 140 13.63 13.89 -10.44
C GLY A 140 12.24 14.56 -10.53
N ASN A 141 11.21 13.77 -10.84
CA ASN A 141 9.83 14.26 -10.86
C ASN A 141 9.28 14.47 -9.45
N ILE A 142 9.65 13.61 -8.50
CA ILE A 142 9.28 13.75 -7.08
C ILE A 142 9.88 15.03 -6.48
N GLU A 143 11.18 15.26 -6.67
CA GLU A 143 11.85 16.51 -6.23
C GLU A 143 11.17 17.74 -6.83
N THR A 144 10.89 17.72 -8.14
CA THR A 144 10.19 18.83 -8.81
C THR A 144 8.84 19.11 -8.16
N ARG A 145 8.04 18.08 -7.88
CA ARG A 145 6.74 18.23 -7.19
C ARG A 145 6.92 18.83 -5.79
N MET A 146 7.84 18.29 -5.00
CA MET A 146 8.06 18.72 -3.61
C MET A 146 8.56 20.16 -3.52
N ASN A 147 9.48 20.55 -4.41
CA ASN A 147 9.94 21.93 -4.51
C ASN A 147 8.79 22.90 -4.86
N ASN A 148 7.91 22.51 -5.79
CA ASN A 148 6.78 23.35 -6.19
C ASN A 148 5.74 23.55 -5.08
N ILE A 149 5.54 22.56 -4.21
CA ILE A 149 4.62 22.65 -3.06
C ILE A 149 5.32 23.09 -1.75
N GLY A 150 6.63 23.37 -1.84
CA GLY A 150 7.46 23.83 -0.73
C GLY A 150 7.66 22.80 0.38
N THR A 151 7.51 21.50 0.13
CA THR A 151 7.75 20.45 1.12
C THR A 151 9.24 20.12 1.17
N TYR A 152 9.82 20.09 2.38
CA TYR A 152 11.25 19.81 2.55
C TYR A 152 11.62 18.46 1.93
N ASN A 153 12.68 18.45 1.13
CA ASN A 153 13.19 17.26 0.51
C ASN A 153 14.70 17.39 0.24
N LEU A 154 15.35 16.24 0.05
CA LEU A 154 16.76 16.16 -0.34
C LEU A 154 16.91 15.05 -1.39
N LEU A 155 17.58 15.34 -2.51
CA LEU A 155 17.84 14.35 -3.55
C LEU A 155 19.33 14.34 -3.94
N ASP A 156 19.99 13.22 -3.70
CA ASP A 156 21.33 12.95 -4.24
C ASP A 156 21.20 12.39 -5.67
N THR A 157 21.89 13.02 -6.62
CA THR A 157 21.87 12.59 -8.03
C THR A 157 23.26 12.17 -8.49
N TYR A 158 23.32 11.05 -9.22
CA TYR A 158 24.58 10.49 -9.71
C TYR A 158 24.53 10.28 -11.22
N SER A 159 25.64 10.55 -11.90
CA SER A 159 25.79 10.21 -13.31
C SER A 159 25.80 8.69 -13.54
N GLY A 160 25.41 8.24 -14.72
CA GLY A 160 25.40 6.82 -15.09
C GLY A 160 24.05 6.15 -14.81
N GLY A 161 24.02 4.82 -14.95
CA GLY A 161 22.79 4.02 -14.90
C GLY A 161 22.78 2.93 -13.82
N ASP A 162 23.66 3.05 -12.83
CA ASP A 162 23.71 2.12 -11.70
C ASP A 162 22.40 2.12 -10.93
N HIS A 163 21.94 0.94 -10.52
CA HIS A 163 20.67 0.74 -9.84
C HIS A 163 20.83 -0.15 -8.58
N PRO A 164 20.75 0.41 -7.35
CA PRO A 164 20.80 1.85 -7.02
C PRO A 164 22.20 2.46 -7.29
N PRO A 165 22.36 3.79 -7.17
CA PRO A 165 23.64 4.48 -7.47
C PRO A 165 24.87 3.92 -6.74
N PHE A 166 24.69 3.38 -5.54
CA PHE A 166 25.77 2.84 -4.72
C PHE A 166 26.10 1.37 -4.99
N VAL A 167 25.40 0.68 -5.91
CA VAL A 167 25.55 -0.78 -6.11
C VAL A 167 26.99 -1.20 -6.34
N ASN A 168 27.78 -0.36 -7.01
CA ASN A 168 29.19 -0.60 -7.32
C ASN A 168 30.16 0.43 -6.70
N SER A 169 29.71 1.24 -5.73
CA SER A 169 30.53 2.33 -5.18
C SER A 169 30.37 2.51 -3.67
N ALA A 170 31.41 2.14 -2.92
CA ALA A 170 31.47 2.35 -1.47
C ALA A 170 31.49 3.85 -1.09
N ALA A 171 32.03 4.70 -1.96
CA ALA A 171 32.01 6.15 -1.75
C ALA A 171 30.58 6.70 -1.83
N ILE A 172 29.83 6.34 -2.88
CA ILE A 172 28.43 6.75 -3.04
C ILE A 172 27.55 6.18 -1.90
N MET A 173 27.81 4.94 -1.48
CA MET A 173 27.15 4.36 -0.30
C MET A 173 27.38 5.22 0.96
N GLN A 174 28.61 5.67 1.18
CA GLN A 174 28.95 6.49 2.34
C GLN A 174 28.30 7.87 2.26
N ASP A 175 28.35 8.52 1.10
CA ASP A 175 27.68 9.80 0.85
C ASP A 175 26.16 9.69 1.11
N ASN A 176 25.50 8.67 0.58
CA ASN A 176 24.05 8.49 0.79
C ASN A 176 23.70 8.18 2.24
N LYS A 177 24.55 7.46 2.99
CA LYS A 177 24.36 7.26 4.43
C LYS A 177 24.44 8.59 5.18
N ASP A 178 25.40 9.43 4.85
CA ASP A 178 25.61 10.71 5.52
C ASP A 178 24.49 11.70 5.18
N SER A 179 24.08 11.79 3.90
CA SER A 179 22.94 12.59 3.45
C SER A 179 21.63 12.14 4.11
N LEU A 180 21.36 10.83 4.18
CA LEU A 180 20.18 10.31 4.86
C LEU A 180 20.22 10.64 6.36
N ALA A 181 21.37 10.51 7.02
CA ALA A 181 21.50 10.86 8.43
C ALA A 181 21.22 12.35 8.68
N VAL A 182 21.74 13.24 7.82
CA VAL A 182 21.46 14.69 7.86
C VAL A 182 19.97 14.97 7.64
N PHE A 183 19.37 14.35 6.63
CA PHE A 183 17.94 14.48 6.36
C PHE A 183 17.10 14.06 7.58
N LEU A 184 17.35 12.88 8.12
CA LEU A 184 16.63 12.36 9.29
C LEU A 184 16.79 13.29 10.49
N TYR A 185 18.01 13.74 10.79
CA TYR A 185 18.27 14.70 11.86
C TYR A 185 17.49 16.00 11.68
N ASN A 186 17.44 16.54 10.46
CA ASN A 186 16.73 17.78 10.15
C ASN A 186 15.21 17.70 10.31
N ILE A 187 14.65 16.49 10.38
CA ILE A 187 13.22 16.28 10.53
C ILE A 187 12.83 15.69 11.89
N LEU A 188 13.78 15.50 12.82
CA LEU A 188 13.46 15.05 14.18
C LEU A 188 12.69 16.14 14.95
N ASP A 189 11.63 15.77 15.66
CA ASP A 189 10.83 16.70 16.48
C ASP A 189 11.67 17.42 17.55
N CYS A 190 12.72 16.76 18.05
CA CYS A 190 13.63 17.33 19.04
C CYS A 190 14.69 18.28 18.46
N ASN A 191 14.79 18.39 17.12
CA ASN A 191 15.71 19.32 16.49
C ASN A 191 15.15 20.76 16.59
N PRO A 192 15.86 21.71 17.21
CA PRO A 192 15.39 23.09 17.31
C PRO A 192 15.25 23.80 15.95
N ASN A 193 15.93 23.30 14.92
CA ASN A 193 15.86 23.79 13.54
C ASN A 193 15.13 22.79 12.63
N ASN A 194 14.12 22.10 13.16
CA ASN A 194 13.33 21.13 12.38
C ASN A 194 12.77 21.79 11.10
N LEU A 195 13.02 21.15 9.96
CA LEU A 195 12.60 21.60 8.63
C LEU A 195 11.23 21.06 8.21
N GLN A 196 10.60 20.23 9.04
CA GLN A 196 9.19 19.88 8.93
C GLN A 196 8.30 21.12 9.07
N LYS A 197 7.29 21.25 8.20
CA LYS A 197 6.31 22.33 8.35
C LYS A 197 5.41 22.03 9.56
N PRO A 198 4.98 23.06 10.33
CA PRO A 198 4.11 22.86 11.49
C PRO A 198 2.76 22.20 11.18
N ASN A 199 2.28 22.30 9.94
CA ASN A 199 1.01 21.74 9.49
C ASN A 199 1.13 20.35 8.84
N GLN A 200 2.30 19.70 8.91
CA GLN A 200 2.47 18.40 8.28
C GLN A 200 1.57 17.33 8.89
N LYS A 201 1.06 16.44 8.01
CA LYS A 201 0.18 15.33 8.38
C LYS A 201 0.92 14.43 9.38
N ASN A 202 0.34 14.33 10.56
CA ASN A 202 0.79 13.42 11.61
C ASN A 202 -0.42 12.60 12.10
N CYS A 203 -0.21 11.78 13.14
CA CYS A 203 -1.28 10.97 13.70
C CYS A 203 -2.33 11.74 14.51
N THR A 204 -2.12 13.03 14.81
CA THR A 204 -3.06 13.85 15.60
C THR A 204 -3.94 14.75 14.74
N ASN A 205 -3.42 15.22 13.60
CA ASN A 205 -4.07 16.21 12.72
C ASN A 205 -4.66 15.58 11.46
N SER A 206 -4.39 14.31 11.20
CA SER A 206 -5.24 13.52 10.33
C SER A 206 -6.45 13.05 11.12
N PRO A 207 -7.68 13.17 10.60
CA PRO A 207 -8.79 12.50 11.23
C PRO A 207 -8.39 11.05 11.38
N ASN A 208 -8.54 10.53 12.60
CA ASN A 208 -8.64 9.10 12.80
C ASN A 208 -9.74 8.63 11.85
N VAL A 209 -9.38 8.25 10.62
CA VAL A 209 -10.17 7.37 9.77
C VAL A 209 -10.03 5.97 10.34
N GLY A 210 -10.24 5.85 11.66
CA GLY A 210 -10.98 4.73 12.18
C GLY A 210 -12.30 4.80 11.43
N ILE A 211 -12.39 3.98 10.39
CA ILE A 211 -13.68 3.57 9.89
C ILE A 211 -14.36 3.03 11.15
N LYS A 212 -15.31 3.81 11.68
CA LYS A 212 -16.37 3.25 12.53
C LYS A 212 -16.80 2.05 11.73
N GLU A 213 -16.52 0.83 12.23
CA GLU A 213 -16.71 -0.39 11.45
C GLU A 213 -17.97 -0.18 10.64
N VAL A 214 -17.87 -0.19 9.31
CA VAL A 214 -19.06 -0.28 8.48
C VAL A 214 -19.73 -1.49 9.08
N ALA A 215 -20.83 -1.24 9.81
CA ALA A 215 -21.48 -2.23 10.65
C ALA A 215 -21.46 -3.49 9.81
N SER A 216 -20.73 -4.49 10.30
CA SER A 216 -20.53 -5.81 9.68
C SER A 216 -21.56 -5.97 8.59
N ASN A 217 -21.16 -5.92 7.30
CA ASN A 217 -22.10 -6.11 6.19
C ASN A 217 -23.07 -7.22 6.65
N PRO A 218 -24.37 -6.94 6.85
CA PRO A 218 -25.27 -7.87 7.56
C PRO A 218 -25.39 -9.21 6.83
N PHE A 219 -24.85 -9.26 5.62
CA PHE A 219 -24.59 -10.43 4.81
C PHE A 219 -23.53 -11.36 5.45
N ASN A 220 -24.03 -12.41 6.09
CA ASN A 220 -23.24 -13.57 6.48
C ASN A 220 -23.15 -14.55 5.31
N ALA A 221 -21.92 -14.87 4.89
CA ALA A 221 -21.66 -15.97 3.98
C ALA A 221 -20.60 -16.91 4.56
N VAL A 222 -20.87 -18.21 4.55
CA VAL A 222 -19.97 -19.24 5.09
C VAL A 222 -19.42 -20.07 3.94
N PHE A 223 -18.09 -20.24 3.91
CA PHE A 223 -17.37 -20.90 2.83
C PHE A 223 -16.67 -22.13 3.39
N TYR A 224 -17.05 -23.32 2.93
CA TYR A 224 -16.42 -24.54 3.40
C TYR A 224 -16.45 -25.68 2.36
N PRO A 225 -15.48 -26.61 2.45
CA PRO A 225 -14.27 -26.48 3.24
C PRO A 225 -13.36 -25.37 2.69
N ASN A 226 -12.49 -24.80 3.53
CA ASN A 226 -11.43 -23.89 3.09
C ASN A 226 -10.18 -24.18 3.95
N PRO A 227 -9.16 -24.87 3.42
CA PRO A 227 -8.96 -25.22 2.00
C PRO A 227 -9.94 -26.25 1.42
N PHE A 228 -10.11 -26.31 0.09
CA PHE A 228 -10.95 -27.25 -0.64
C PHE A 228 -10.19 -27.96 -1.77
N ASP A 229 -10.67 -29.13 -2.22
CA ASP A 229 -10.08 -29.85 -3.36
C ASP A 229 -10.84 -29.54 -4.66
N ASN A 230 -12.06 -30.06 -4.80
CA ASN A 230 -12.83 -30.00 -6.05
C ASN A 230 -14.11 -29.18 -5.96
N GLU A 231 -14.73 -29.13 -4.78
CA GLU A 231 -16.01 -28.47 -4.57
C GLU A 231 -15.89 -27.52 -3.38
N LEU A 232 -16.41 -26.31 -3.57
CA LEU A 232 -16.57 -25.31 -2.51
C LEU A 232 -18.06 -25.11 -2.26
N THR A 233 -18.46 -25.22 -1.00
CA THR A 233 -19.82 -24.89 -0.55
C THR A 233 -19.87 -23.47 -0.02
N ILE A 234 -20.91 -22.75 -0.41
CA ILE A 234 -21.17 -21.37 -0.01
C ILE A 234 -22.59 -21.30 0.54
N GLU A 235 -22.71 -21.04 1.84
CA GLU A 235 -23.97 -20.72 2.49
C GLU A 235 -24.21 -19.21 2.41
N LEU A 236 -25.39 -18.83 1.90
CA LEU A 236 -25.79 -17.44 1.65
C LEU A 236 -27.09 -17.15 2.38
N ASP A 237 -27.00 -16.34 3.43
CA ASP A 237 -28.18 -15.85 4.15
C ASP A 237 -28.71 -14.58 3.47
N ILE A 238 -29.47 -14.77 2.38
CA ILE A 238 -30.06 -13.70 1.56
C ILE A 238 -31.50 -13.98 1.15
N SER A 239 -32.23 -12.89 0.88
CA SER A 239 -33.61 -12.91 0.41
C SER A 239 -33.75 -13.05 -1.11
N ASP A 240 -32.83 -12.50 -1.91
CA ASP A 240 -32.90 -12.50 -3.38
C ASP A 240 -31.74 -13.27 -4.04
N PHE A 241 -31.97 -14.55 -4.30
CA PHE A 241 -31.03 -15.39 -5.06
C PHE A 241 -31.04 -15.08 -6.57
N ASN A 242 -32.15 -14.63 -7.13
CA ASN A 242 -32.33 -14.50 -8.58
C ASN A 242 -31.44 -13.42 -9.20
N ASN A 243 -31.18 -12.36 -8.43
CA ASN A 243 -30.30 -11.25 -8.81
C ASN A 243 -28.91 -11.33 -8.18
N THR A 244 -28.56 -12.45 -7.55
CA THR A 244 -27.24 -12.65 -6.94
C THR A 244 -26.36 -13.54 -7.82
N SER A 245 -25.17 -13.04 -8.14
CA SER A 245 -24.14 -13.77 -8.87
C SER A 245 -22.97 -14.12 -7.97
N ILE A 246 -22.41 -15.31 -8.16
CA ILE A 246 -21.19 -15.78 -7.53
C ILE A 246 -20.14 -15.92 -8.62
N SER A 247 -19.01 -15.27 -8.44
CA SER A 247 -17.89 -15.27 -9.36
C SER A 247 -16.62 -15.70 -8.66
N VAL A 248 -15.80 -16.51 -9.31
CA VAL A 248 -14.50 -16.95 -8.80
C VAL A 248 -13.42 -16.26 -9.61
N LEU A 249 -12.48 -15.61 -8.93
CA LEU A 249 -11.36 -14.91 -9.52
C LEU A 249 -10.05 -15.59 -9.12
N ASN A 250 -9.09 -15.67 -10.04
CA ASN A 250 -7.75 -16.14 -9.73
C ASN A 250 -6.91 -15.04 -9.03
N ALA A 251 -5.68 -15.37 -8.63
CA ALA A 251 -4.77 -14.45 -7.95
C ALA A 251 -4.41 -13.16 -8.73
N VAL A 252 -4.67 -13.13 -10.05
CA VAL A 252 -4.43 -11.97 -10.92
C VAL A 252 -5.73 -11.16 -11.15
N GLY A 253 -6.85 -11.56 -10.54
CA GLY A 253 -8.14 -10.89 -10.67
C GLY A 253 -8.92 -11.27 -11.94
N LYS A 254 -8.49 -12.30 -12.67
CA LYS A 254 -9.25 -12.82 -13.82
C LYS A 254 -10.39 -13.69 -13.31
N ILE A 255 -11.61 -13.42 -13.78
CA ILE A 255 -12.78 -14.27 -13.53
C ILE A 255 -12.57 -15.62 -14.24
N VAL A 256 -12.63 -16.71 -13.46
CA VAL A 256 -12.48 -18.09 -13.93
C VAL A 256 -13.79 -18.87 -13.92
N LEU A 257 -14.76 -18.46 -13.10
CA LEU A 257 -16.11 -19.04 -13.06
C LEU A 257 -17.14 -17.98 -12.69
N VAL A 258 -18.34 -18.08 -13.25
CA VAL A 258 -19.52 -17.30 -12.86
C VAL A 258 -20.72 -18.23 -12.79
N GLN A 259 -21.48 -18.13 -11.70
CA GLN A 259 -22.71 -18.87 -11.47
C GLN A 259 -23.74 -17.95 -10.80
N LYS A 260 -25.04 -18.19 -11.03
CA LYS A 260 -26.09 -17.53 -10.25
C LYS A 260 -26.30 -18.25 -8.91
N ALA A 261 -26.55 -17.50 -7.85
CA ALA A 261 -27.00 -18.11 -6.60
C ALA A 261 -28.37 -18.76 -6.83
N GLN A 262 -28.57 -19.96 -6.29
CA GLN A 262 -29.78 -20.75 -6.50
C GLN A 262 -30.56 -20.98 -5.22
N SER A 263 -29.87 -21.08 -4.08
CA SER A 263 -30.48 -21.33 -2.79
C SER A 263 -29.57 -20.87 -1.66
N PHE A 264 -29.98 -21.11 -0.42
CA PHE A 264 -29.13 -20.90 0.75
C PHE A 264 -27.78 -21.63 0.61
N ILE A 265 -27.78 -22.87 0.10
CA ILE A 265 -26.54 -23.65 -0.13
C ILE A 265 -26.21 -23.66 -1.61
N ASN A 266 -25.03 -23.15 -1.98
CA ASN A 266 -24.53 -23.16 -3.34
C ASN A 266 -23.25 -23.98 -3.40
N LYS A 267 -23.25 -25.01 -4.24
CA LYS A 267 -22.07 -25.84 -4.51
C LYS A 267 -21.42 -25.39 -5.80
N ILE A 268 -20.13 -25.13 -5.74
CA ILE A 268 -19.34 -24.70 -6.89
C ILE A 268 -18.29 -25.77 -7.18
N ASN A 269 -18.40 -26.38 -8.37
CA ASN A 269 -17.39 -27.28 -8.88
C ASN A 269 -16.23 -26.47 -9.46
N LEU A 270 -15.04 -26.66 -8.90
CA LEU A 270 -13.80 -26.01 -9.28
C LEU A 270 -12.71 -27.03 -9.59
N SER A 271 -13.08 -28.28 -9.91
CA SER A 271 -12.15 -29.38 -10.21
C SER A 271 -11.14 -29.04 -11.31
N ASP A 272 -11.56 -28.31 -12.35
CA ASP A 272 -10.72 -27.92 -13.49
C ASP A 272 -9.70 -26.82 -13.19
N LEU A 273 -9.75 -26.21 -11.99
CA LEU A 273 -8.82 -25.17 -11.59
C LEU A 273 -7.56 -25.77 -10.95
N PRO A 274 -6.36 -25.23 -11.21
CA PRO A 274 -5.15 -25.66 -10.51
C PRO A 274 -5.19 -25.31 -9.02
N ALA A 275 -4.38 -25.99 -8.20
CA ALA A 275 -4.16 -25.62 -6.80
C ALA A 275 -3.66 -24.18 -6.70
N GLY A 276 -4.14 -23.42 -5.71
CA GLY A 276 -3.79 -22.02 -5.56
C GLY A 276 -4.80 -21.17 -4.81
N ILE A 277 -4.57 -19.86 -4.84
CA ILE A 277 -5.42 -18.86 -4.17
C ILE A 277 -6.47 -18.34 -5.14
N TYR A 278 -7.72 -18.35 -4.68
CA TYR A 278 -8.87 -17.80 -5.39
C TYR A 278 -9.64 -16.84 -4.50
N PHE A 279 -10.39 -15.95 -5.15
CA PHE A 279 -11.31 -15.03 -4.50
C PHE A 279 -12.71 -15.31 -5.02
N VAL A 280 -13.64 -15.60 -4.11
CA VAL A 280 -15.05 -15.73 -4.45
C VAL A 280 -15.73 -14.41 -4.17
N ARG A 281 -16.29 -13.79 -5.21
CA ARG A 281 -17.05 -12.55 -5.15
C ARG A 281 -18.54 -12.84 -5.37
N ILE A 282 -19.37 -12.30 -4.50
CA ILE A 282 -20.81 -12.39 -4.51
C ILE A 282 -21.36 -11.00 -4.75
N THR A 283 -22.12 -10.82 -5.83
CA THR A 283 -22.66 -9.53 -6.24
C THR A 283 -24.16 -9.64 -6.39
N SER A 284 -24.90 -8.84 -5.63
CA SER A 284 -26.34 -8.61 -5.77
C SER A 284 -26.59 -7.15 -6.19
N SER A 285 -27.87 -6.75 -6.26
CA SER A 285 -28.24 -5.34 -6.44
C SER A 285 -27.94 -4.46 -5.22
N GLU A 286 -27.84 -5.06 -4.04
CA GLU A 286 -27.74 -4.33 -2.76
C GLU A 286 -26.35 -4.40 -2.14
N PHE A 287 -25.58 -5.46 -2.44
CA PHE A 287 -24.28 -5.67 -1.83
C PHE A 287 -23.29 -6.34 -2.78
N THR A 288 -22.01 -6.16 -2.47
CA THR A 288 -20.93 -6.98 -3.00
C THR A 288 -20.08 -7.47 -1.85
N TYR A 289 -19.76 -8.76 -1.84
CA TYR A 289 -18.97 -9.42 -0.81
C TYR A 289 -17.88 -10.28 -1.46
N SER A 290 -16.67 -10.30 -0.92
CA SER A 290 -15.57 -11.12 -1.46
C SER A 290 -14.84 -11.87 -0.35
N GLN A 291 -14.57 -13.17 -0.57
CA GLN A 291 -13.86 -14.04 0.37
C GLN A 291 -12.69 -14.76 -0.32
N LYS A 292 -11.55 -14.82 0.37
CA LYS A 292 -10.39 -15.62 -0.06
C LYS A 292 -10.60 -17.10 0.27
N VAL A 293 -10.35 -17.96 -0.70
CA VAL A 293 -10.39 -19.43 -0.57
C VAL A 293 -9.12 -20.06 -1.14
N ILE A 294 -8.75 -21.22 -0.62
CA ILE A 294 -7.51 -21.93 -0.98
C ILE A 294 -7.89 -23.28 -1.59
N LYS A 295 -7.44 -23.54 -2.83
CA LYS A 295 -7.55 -24.85 -3.47
C LYS A 295 -6.28 -25.67 -3.26
N GLN A 296 -6.44 -26.94 -2.89
CA GLN A 296 -5.37 -27.95 -2.77
C GLN A 296 -5.30 -28.86 -3.99
#